data_AF-A0A953SYC3-F1
#
_entry.id   AF-A0A953SYC3-F1
#
_cell.length_a   1.000
_cell.length_b   1.000
_cell.length_c   1.000
_cell.angle_alpha   90.00
_cell.angle_beta   90.00
_cell.angle_gamma   90.00
#
_symmetry.space_group_name_H-M   'P 1'
#
loop_
_entity.id
_entity.type
_entity.pdbx_description
1 polymer ?
#
loop_
_entity_poly.entity_id
_entity_poly.type
_entity_poly.pdbx_seq_one_letter_code
_entity_poly.pdbx_strand_id
1 'polypeptide(L)' 'MHSDSTNHMHDEHAAVYQCPMKCEGDKTYAEAAPCPVCKMNLKEVE' A
#
# COMPACT_ATOMS: atom_id res chain seq x y z
N MET A 1 39.14 -6.39 10.11
CA MET A 1 38.01 -7.08 9.46
C MET A 1 36.76 -6.36 9.90
N HIS A 2 36.27 -5.41 9.09
CA HIS A 2 35.03 -4.71 9.38
C HIS A 2 33.92 -5.46 8.64
N SER A 3 33.19 -6.28 9.39
CA SER A 3 31.95 -6.91 8.92
C SER A 3 30.83 -5.88 9.05
N ASP A 4 30.75 -4.98 8.07
CA ASP A 4 29.56 -4.15 7.89
C ASP A 4 28.59 -4.95 7.03
N SER A 5 27.77 -5.75 7.69
CA SER A 5 26.60 -6.36 7.07
C SER A 5 25.62 -5.25 6.77
N THR A 6 25.73 -4.66 5.59
CA THR A 6 24.68 -3.84 4.97
C THR A 6 23.49 -4.73 4.62
N ASN A 7 22.76 -5.14 5.65
CA ASN A 7 21.43 -5.71 5.47
C ASN A 7 20.49 -4.53 5.30
N HIS A 8 20.27 -4.18 4.04
CA HIS A 8 19.29 -3.19 3.60
C HIS A 8 17.90 -3.75 3.95
N MET A 9 17.49 -3.59 5.21
CA MET A 9 16.12 -3.84 5.66
C MET A 9 15.30 -2.59 5.35
N HIS A 10 15.15 -2.29 4.06
CA HIS A 10 14.02 -1.52 3.58
C HIS A 10 12.87 -2.50 3.41
N ASP A 11 12.26 -2.91 4.52
CA ASP A 11 10.83 -3.17 4.49
C ASP A 11 10.14 -1.83 4.72
N GLU A 12 10.24 -0.99 3.71
CA GLU A 12 9.35 0.15 3.59
C GLU A 12 8.02 -0.46 3.21
N HIS A 13 7.22 -0.85 4.21
CA HIS A 13 5.81 -1.18 4.07
C HIS A 13 5.15 0.04 3.41
N ALA A 14 5.17 0.09 2.08
CA ALA A 14 4.52 1.13 1.32
C ALA A 14 3.03 1.01 1.63
N ALA A 15 2.47 2.02 2.27
CA ALA A 15 1.04 2.09 2.57
C ALA A 15 0.26 1.82 1.27
N VAL A 16 -0.39 0.66 1.21
CA VAL A 16 -1.23 0.27 0.08
C VAL A 16 -2.68 0.55 0.45
N TYR A 17 -3.42 1.17 -0.45
CA TYR A 17 -4.80 1.57 -0.25
C TYR A 17 -5.71 0.74 -1.16
N GLN A 18 -6.82 0.22 -0.63
CA GLN A 18 -7.81 -0.55 -1.38
C GLN A 18 -9.22 -0.02 -1.13
N CYS A 19 -10.10 -0.22 -2.11
CA CYS A 19 -11.50 0.13 -1.96
C CYS A 19 -12.14 -0.75 -0.87
N PRO A 20 -12.70 -0.17 0.21
CA PRO A 20 -13.29 -0.95 1.31
C PRO A 20 -14.50 -1.79 0.86
N MET A 21 -15.14 -1.40 -0.25
CA MET A 21 -16.25 -2.15 -0.84
C MET A 21 -15.79 -3.22 -1.85
N LYS A 22 -14.48 -3.33 -2.11
CA LYS A 22 -13.91 -4.20 -3.13
C LYS A 22 -14.54 -4.01 -4.51
N CYS A 23 -14.93 -2.78 -4.86
CA CYS A 23 -15.49 -2.46 -6.18
C CYS A 23 -14.54 -2.84 -7.32
N GLU A 24 -13.24 -2.89 -7.04
CA GLU A 24 -12.19 -3.25 -7.97
C GLU A 24 -11.56 -4.61 -7.65
N GLY A 25 -12.17 -5.39 -6.76
CA GLY A 25 -11.62 -6.64 -6.26
C GLY A 25 -10.34 -6.38 -5.49
N ASP A 26 -9.21 -6.90 -6.00
CA ASP A 26 -7.90 -6.92 -5.35
C ASP A 26 -6.98 -5.77 -5.78
N LYS A 27 -7.49 -4.76 -6.50
CA LYS A 27 -6.67 -3.60 -6.87
C LYS A 27 -6.28 -2.78 -5.65
N THR A 28 -4.99 -2.46 -5.56
CA THR A 28 -4.40 -1.61 -4.54
C THR A 28 -3.74 -0.38 -5.17
N TYR A 29 -3.55 0.66 -4.37
CA TYR A 29 -3.01 1.96 -4.76
C TYR A 29 -1.93 2.38 -3.77
N ALA A 30 -0.91 3.10 -4.20
CA ALA A 30 0.13 3.61 -3.29
C ALA A 30 -0.25 4.92 -2.58
N GLU A 31 -1.41 5.49 -2.92
CA GLU A 31 -1.86 6.79 -2.43
C GLU A 31 -3.33 6.75 -2.01
N ALA A 32 -3.68 7.57 -1.01
CA ALA A 32 -5.05 7.75 -0.56
C ALA A 32 -5.86 8.58 -1.58
N ALA A 33 -6.49 7.89 -2.53
CA ALA A 33 -7.35 8.50 -3.55
C ALA A 33 -8.83 8.06 -3.41
N PRO A 34 -9.79 8.74 -4.06
CA PRO A 34 -11.17 8.27 -4.16
C PRO A 34 -11.30 7.12 -5.17
N CYS A 35 -12.00 6.05 -4.79
CA CYS A 35 -12.29 4.91 -5.66
C CYS A 35 -13.07 5.37 -6.91
N PRO A 36 -12.64 5.03 -8.13
CA PRO A 36 -13.30 5.47 -9.36
C PRO A 36 -14.73 4.95 -9.51
N VAL A 37 -15.10 3.85 -8.84
CA VAL A 37 -16.42 3.22 -8.92
C VAL A 37 -17.41 3.83 -7.95
N CYS A 38 -17.15 3.74 -6.64
CA CYS A 38 -18.07 4.22 -5.60
C CYS A 38 -17.78 5.65 -5.12
N LYS A 39 -16.69 6.28 -5.59
CA LYS A 39 -16.22 7.61 -5.19
C LYS A 39 -15.91 7.77 -3.70
N MET A 40 -15.82 6.68 -2.95
CA MET A 40 -15.37 6.67 -1.56
C MET A 40 -13.85 6.64 -1.47
N ASN A 41 -13.28 7.22 -0.43
CA ASN A 41 -11.83 7.16 -0.21
C ASN A 41 -11.34 5.72 -0.02
N LEU A 42 -10.26 5.37 -0.71
CA LEU A 42 -9.54 4.11 -0.52
C LEU A 42 -8.99 4.06 0.92
N LYS A 43 -8.98 2.86 1.50
CA LYS A 43 -8.47 2.62 2.86
C LYS A 43 -7.15 1.90 2.80
N GLU A 44 -6.24 2.29 3.68
CA GLU A 44 -4.97 1.59 3.87
C GLU A 44 -5.23 0.12 4.26
N VAL A 45 -4.42 -0.76 3.69
CA VAL A 45 -4.44 -2.20 3.91
C VAL A 45 -3.08 -2.55 4.52
N GLU A 46 -3.11 -2.96 5.78
CA GLU A 46 -1.97 -3.62 6.45
C GLU A 46 -1.99 -5.12 6.21
#